data_AF-A0A7C1D3W6-F1
#
_entry.id   AF-A0A7C1D3W6-F1
#
_cell.length_a   1.000
_cell.length_b   1.000
_cell.length_c   1.000
_cell.angle_alpha   90.00
_cell.angle_beta   90.00
_cell.angle_gamma   90.00
#
_symmetry.space_group_name_H-M   'P 1'
#
loop_
_entity.id
_entity.type
_entity.pdbx_description
1 polymer ?
#
loop_
_entity_poly.entity_id
_entity_poly.type
_entity_poly.pdbx_seq_one_letter_code
_entity_poly.pdbx_strand_id
1 'polypeptide(L)'
;MRREPDFERLKIALSGKQPDCVPLLELAIANSIKERYIGRPIADIKDNIDFFSQAGYDYVRVSPKINMNPENVRPKEGDRISSQTQQTSSREWHASGKGIITTMAEFEKFRWPQPDEVDYSNFELA
;
A
#
# COMPACT_ATOMS: atom_id res chain seq x y z
N MET A 1 24.26 -7.43 -14.72
CA MET A 1 23.84 -8.62 -13.93
C MET A 1 22.44 -8.32 -13.42
N ARG A 2 21.43 -9.12 -13.79
CA ARG A 2 20.07 -8.98 -13.26
C ARG A 2 20.02 -9.75 -11.94
N ARG A 3 19.49 -9.15 -10.88
CA ARG A 3 19.30 -9.82 -9.60
C ARG A 3 18.11 -10.77 -9.72
N GLU A 4 18.33 -12.06 -9.53
CA GLU A 4 17.24 -13.02 -9.47
C GLU A 4 16.55 -12.93 -8.10
N PRO A 5 15.22 -12.77 -8.06
CA PRO A 5 14.46 -12.70 -6.81
C PRO A 5 14.50 -14.04 -6.06
N ASP A 6 14.68 -13.98 -4.74
CA ASP A 6 14.69 -15.17 -3.87
C ASP A 6 13.96 -14.91 -2.54
N PHE A 7 12.76 -15.45 -2.42
CA PHE A 7 11.91 -15.31 -1.23
C PHE A 7 12.54 -15.89 0.04
N GLU A 8 13.46 -16.85 -0.07
CA GLU A 8 14.14 -17.41 1.09
C GLU A 8 15.07 -16.39 1.73
N ARG A 9 15.65 -15.45 0.97
CA ARG A 9 16.48 -14.37 1.54
C ARG A 9 15.71 -13.55 2.56
N LEU A 10 14.50 -13.13 2.21
CA LEU A 10 13.65 -12.37 3.12
C LEU A 10 13.27 -13.20 4.34
N LYS A 11 12.88 -14.47 4.15
CA LYS A 11 12.52 -15.37 5.27
C LYS A 11 13.68 -15.58 6.24
N ILE A 12 14.90 -15.78 5.73
CA ILE A 12 16.12 -15.93 6.52
C ILE A 12 16.38 -14.66 7.34
N ALA A 13 16.34 -13.49 6.69
CA ALA A 13 16.54 -12.20 7.35
C ALA A 13 15.50 -11.93 8.43
N LEU A 14 14.21 -12.15 8.16
CA LEU A 14 13.12 -12.00 9.13
C LEU A 14 13.23 -12.98 10.30
N SER A 15 13.91 -14.11 10.11
CA SER A 15 14.22 -15.08 11.17
C SER A 15 15.46 -14.71 11.99
N GLY A 16 16.05 -13.52 11.77
CA GLY A 16 17.25 -13.06 12.47
C GLY A 16 18.54 -13.75 12.02
N LYS A 17 18.53 -14.44 10.87
CA LYS A 17 19.71 -15.11 10.29
C LYS A 17 20.29 -14.25 9.16
N GLN A 18 21.54 -14.53 8.78
CA GLN A 18 22.20 -13.82 7.69
C GLN A 18 21.96 -14.51 6.33
N PRO A 19 21.25 -13.89 5.38
CA PRO A 19 21.15 -14.36 4.00
C PRO A 19 22.45 -14.13 3.21
N ASP A 20 22.51 -14.66 1.98
CA ASP A 20 23.62 -14.48 1.03
C ASP A 20 23.82 -13.01 0.60
N CYS A 21 22.76 -12.20 0.62
CA CYS A 21 22.80 -10.76 0.41
C CYS A 21 21.61 -10.05 1.09
N VAL A 22 21.66 -8.72 1.20
CA VAL A 22 20.54 -7.93 1.75
C VAL A 22 19.28 -8.15 0.91
N PRO A 23 18.14 -8.55 1.50
CA PRO A 23 16.91 -8.72 0.74
C PRO A 23 16.40 -7.40 0.17
N LEU A 24 15.92 -7.41 -1.08
CA LEU A 24 15.35 -6.23 -1.70
C LEU A 24 13.87 -6.12 -1.33
N LEU A 25 13.54 -5.07 -0.57
CA LEU A 25 12.20 -4.78 -0.08
C LEU A 25 11.91 -3.27 -0.18
N GLU A 26 10.68 -2.90 -0.52
CA GLU A 26 10.23 -1.51 -0.64
C GLU A 26 8.77 -1.40 -0.20
N LEU A 27 8.43 -0.50 0.71
CA LEU A 27 7.10 -0.39 1.30
C LEU A 27 6.03 0.01 0.28
N ALA A 28 6.34 0.97 -0.60
CA ALA A 28 5.40 1.46 -1.60
C ALA A 28 6.12 2.00 -2.83
N ILE A 29 5.62 1.61 -4.01
CA ILE A 29 6.11 2.09 -5.30
C ILE A 29 4.90 2.68 -6.03
N ALA A 30 5.03 3.91 -6.52
CA ALA A 30 3.98 4.55 -7.28
C ALA A 30 3.65 3.74 -8.53
N ASN A 31 2.36 3.57 -8.86
CA ASN A 31 1.95 2.81 -10.04
C ASN A 31 2.59 3.35 -11.32
N SER A 32 2.72 4.67 -11.48
CA SER A 32 3.40 5.29 -12.64
C SER A 32 4.83 4.79 -12.86
N ILE A 33 5.56 4.46 -11.79
CA ILE A 33 6.90 3.87 -11.88
C ILE A 33 6.81 2.41 -12.35
N LYS A 34 5.90 1.63 -11.75
CA LYS A 34 5.71 0.22 -12.12
C LYS A 34 5.27 0.08 -13.58
N GLU A 35 4.29 0.87 -14.00
CA GLU A 35 3.72 0.87 -15.35
C GLU A 35 4.79 1.19 -16.40
N ARG A 36 5.63 2.19 -16.11
CA ARG A 36 6.76 2.54 -16.99
C ARG A 36 7.79 1.42 -17.05
N TYR A 37 7.98 0.68 -15.96
CA TYR A 37 8.93 -0.42 -15.88
C TYR A 37 8.47 -1.64 -16.68
N ILE A 38 7.21 -2.08 -16.51
CA ILE A 38 6.66 -3.26 -17.19
C ILE A 38 6.06 -2.97 -18.58
N GLY A 39 5.92 -1.68 -18.94
CA GLY A 39 5.42 -1.23 -20.24
C GLY A 39 3.90 -1.33 -20.44
N ARG A 40 3.12 -1.47 -19.37
CA ARG A 40 1.64 -1.57 -19.40
C ARG A 40 1.01 -1.03 -18.10
N PRO A 41 -0.28 -0.67 -18.09
CA PRO A 41 -1.01 -0.30 -16.88
C PRO A 41 -0.98 -1.41 -15.82
N ILE A 42 -1.01 -1.05 -14.54
CA ILE A 42 -1.21 -2.00 -13.43
C ILE A 42 -2.71 -2.16 -13.22
N ALA A 43 -3.31 -3.22 -13.74
CA ALA A 43 -4.75 -3.46 -13.62
C ALA A 43 -5.11 -4.30 -12.39
N ASP A 44 -4.28 -5.29 -12.06
CA ASP A 44 -4.56 -6.22 -10.97
C ASP A 44 -3.29 -6.66 -10.20
N ILE A 45 -3.44 -7.69 -9.36
CA ILE A 45 -2.33 -8.25 -8.58
C ILE A 45 -1.28 -8.97 -9.44
N LYS A 46 -1.66 -9.54 -10.58
CA LYS A 46 -0.74 -10.25 -11.48
C LYS A 46 0.24 -9.27 -12.11
N ASP A 47 -0.24 -8.10 -12.53
CA ASP A 47 0.65 -7.04 -13.01
C ASP A 47 1.63 -6.55 -11.94
N ASN A 48 1.20 -6.52 -10.67
CA ASN A 48 2.11 -6.23 -9.56
C ASN A 48 3.13 -7.36 -9.39
N ILE A 49 2.73 -8.63 -9.38
CA ILE A 49 3.63 -9.79 -9.30
C ILE A 49 4.68 -9.72 -10.42
N ASP A 50 4.25 -9.44 -11.65
CA ASP A 50 5.14 -9.29 -12.80
C ASP A 50 6.17 -8.18 -12.59
N PHE A 51 5.75 -7.02 -12.08
CA PHE A 51 6.67 -5.95 -11.73
C PHE A 51 7.68 -6.39 -10.67
N PHE A 52 7.21 -6.94 -9.53
CA PHE A 52 8.09 -7.30 -8.41
C PHE A 52 9.09 -8.39 -8.81
N SER A 53 8.64 -9.41 -9.55
CA SER A 53 9.51 -10.46 -10.08
C SER A 53 10.53 -9.89 -11.06
N GLN A 54 10.10 -9.08 -12.03
CA GLN A 54 11.02 -8.54 -13.05
C GLN A 54 12.04 -7.55 -12.50
N ALA A 55 11.63 -6.75 -11.50
CA ALA A 55 12.49 -5.80 -10.80
C ALA A 55 13.42 -6.45 -9.77
N GLY A 56 13.29 -7.76 -9.53
CA GLY A 56 14.21 -8.54 -8.69
C GLY A 56 13.99 -8.37 -7.20
N TYR A 57 12.77 -8.05 -6.77
CA TYR A 57 12.39 -8.01 -5.35
C TYR A 57 12.24 -9.42 -4.79
N ASP A 58 12.70 -9.65 -3.56
CA ASP A 58 12.59 -10.96 -2.90
C ASP A 58 11.20 -11.22 -2.30
N TYR A 59 10.22 -10.42 -2.69
CA TYR A 59 8.89 -10.47 -2.13
C TYR A 59 7.90 -9.79 -3.06
N VAL A 60 6.63 -10.15 -2.90
CA VAL A 60 5.50 -9.44 -3.52
C VAL A 60 4.66 -8.86 -2.40
N ARG A 61 4.35 -7.56 -2.51
CA ARG A 61 3.42 -6.92 -1.58
C ARG A 61 1.98 -7.25 -1.98
N VAL A 62 1.36 -8.15 -1.23
CA VAL A 62 -0.09 -8.40 -1.29
C VAL A 62 -0.76 -7.72 -0.10
N SER A 63 -1.82 -6.96 -0.36
CA SER A 63 -2.62 -6.35 0.71
C SER A 63 -4.11 -6.47 0.41
N PRO A 64 -4.96 -6.61 1.43
CA PRO A 64 -6.40 -6.52 1.23
C PRO A 64 -6.78 -5.11 0.80
N LYS A 65 -7.95 -4.97 0.18
CA LYS A 65 -8.54 -3.65 -0.08
C LYS A 65 -9.45 -3.31 1.09
N ILE A 66 -9.00 -2.41 1.96
CA ILE A 66 -9.73 -1.99 3.16
C ILE A 66 -10.19 -0.54 2.99
N ASN A 67 -11.50 -0.30 3.11
CA ASN A 67 -12.02 1.04 3.29
C ASN A 67 -11.97 1.41 4.79
N MET A 68 -10.96 2.18 5.19
CA MET A 68 -10.77 2.63 6.57
C MET A 68 -11.74 3.74 7.01
N ASN A 69 -12.59 4.23 6.10
CA ASN A 69 -13.63 5.23 6.39
C ASN A 69 -14.94 4.80 5.73
N PRO A 70 -15.57 3.70 6.18
CA PRO A 70 -16.73 3.12 5.52
C PRO A 70 -17.94 4.06 5.51
N GLU A 71 -18.08 4.90 6.53
CA GLU A 71 -19.17 5.89 6.62
C GLU A 71 -18.87 7.20 5.88
N ASN A 72 -17.72 7.29 5.18
CA ASN A 72 -17.29 8.49 4.47
C ASN A 72 -17.33 9.76 5.34
N VAL A 73 -16.98 9.63 6.62
CA VAL A 73 -16.91 10.76 7.57
C VAL A 73 -16.00 11.82 6.98
N ARG A 74 -16.46 13.08 6.99
CA ARG A 74 -15.73 14.23 6.47
C ARG A 74 -15.13 15.04 7.63
N PRO A 75 -13.95 15.67 7.45
CA PRO A 75 -13.41 16.58 8.45
C PRO A 75 -14.38 17.74 8.69
N LYS A 76 -14.54 18.16 9.96
CA LYS A 76 -15.45 19.26 10.33
C LYS A 76 -15.08 20.59 9.69
N GLU A 77 -13.80 20.78 9.36
CA GLU A 77 -13.27 21.99 8.73
C GLU A 77 -13.31 21.95 7.19
N GLY A 78 -13.86 20.89 6.59
CA GLY A 78 -13.92 20.68 5.14
C GLY A 78 -12.71 19.93 4.57
N ASP A 79 -12.77 19.66 3.26
CA ASP A 79 -11.75 18.89 2.56
C ASP A 79 -10.47 19.72 2.38
N ARG A 80 -9.32 19.09 2.65
CA ARG A 80 -8.01 19.74 2.52
C ARG A 80 -7.40 19.44 1.16
N ILE A 81 -7.67 20.32 0.21
CA ILE A 81 -7.17 20.20 -1.16
C ILE A 81 -5.85 20.99 -1.28
N SER A 82 -4.76 20.30 -1.60
CA SER A 82 -3.50 20.97 -1.96
C SER A 82 -3.52 21.37 -3.44
N SER A 83 -3.26 22.65 -3.73
CA SER A 83 -3.13 23.18 -5.10
C SER A 83 -1.72 23.01 -5.70
N GLN A 84 -0.74 22.52 -4.92
CA GLN A 84 0.68 22.50 -5.33
C GLN A 84 1.12 21.26 -6.12
N THR A 85 0.29 20.22 -6.21
CA THR A 85 0.58 19.06 -7.06
C THR A 85 -0.18 19.21 -8.37
N GLN A 86 0.48 19.59 -9.46
CA GLN A 86 -0.06 19.46 -10.84
C GLN A 86 -0.26 17.98 -11.27
N GLN A 87 -0.35 17.07 -10.30
CA GLN A 87 -0.74 15.69 -10.51
C GLN A 87 -2.20 15.55 -10.07
N THR A 88 -2.97 14.84 -10.89
CA THR A 88 -4.41 14.60 -10.85
C THR A 88 -4.98 13.96 -9.58
N SER A 89 -4.23 13.91 -8.49
CA SER A 89 -4.69 13.43 -7.18
C SER A 89 -4.44 14.52 -6.13
N SER A 90 -5.52 15.07 -5.57
CA SER A 90 -5.45 15.90 -4.37
C SER A 90 -4.73 15.13 -3.26
N ARG A 91 -3.52 15.57 -2.88
CA ARG A 91 -2.86 15.02 -1.70
C ARG A 91 -3.54 15.60 -0.46
N GLU A 92 -4.28 14.76 0.25
CA GLU A 92 -4.87 15.11 1.53
C GLU A 92 -3.80 15.08 2.62
N TRP A 93 -3.58 16.23 3.26
CA TRP A 93 -2.69 16.34 4.42
C TRP A 93 -3.51 16.18 5.69
N HIS A 94 -3.15 15.21 6.54
CA HIS A 94 -3.76 15.02 7.85
C HIS A 94 -2.79 15.47 8.93
N ALA A 95 -2.99 16.66 9.48
CA ALA A 95 -2.24 17.14 10.63
C ALA A 95 -2.79 16.51 11.91
N SER A 96 -1.91 16.19 12.87
CA SER A 96 -2.35 15.71 14.18
C SER A 96 -3.31 16.70 14.85
N GLY A 97 -4.41 16.20 15.44
CA GLY A 97 -5.50 17.01 16.00
C GLY A 97 -6.49 17.58 14.98
N LYS A 98 -6.27 17.35 13.68
CA LYS A 98 -7.10 17.86 12.59
C LYS A 98 -7.48 16.72 11.63
N GLY A 99 -8.74 16.32 11.59
CA GLY A 99 -9.20 15.22 10.73
C GLY A 99 -10.65 14.83 10.95
N ILE A 100 -10.97 13.57 10.62
CA ILE A 100 -12.30 12.97 10.82
C ILE A 100 -12.52 12.49 12.27
N ILE A 101 -11.43 12.25 13.00
CA ILE A 101 -11.40 11.90 14.42
C ILE A 101 -10.42 12.87 15.09
N THR A 102 -10.89 13.72 16.00
CA THR A 102 -10.06 14.69 16.73
C THR A 102 -10.13 14.52 18.24
N THR A 103 -11.01 13.64 18.73
CA THR A 103 -11.18 13.34 20.15
C THR A 103 -11.29 11.84 20.41
N MET A 104 -11.01 11.40 21.64
CA MET A 104 -11.20 10.00 22.04
C MET A 104 -12.68 9.55 21.96
N ALA A 105 -13.61 10.45 22.31
CA ALA A 105 -15.04 10.14 22.20
C ALA A 105 -15.49 9.89 20.75
N GLU A 106 -14.87 10.54 19.76
CA GLU A 106 -15.10 10.26 18.34
C GLU A 106 -14.42 8.96 17.92
N PHE A 107 -13.21 8.69 18.40
CA PHE A 107 -12.50 7.45 18.14
C PHE A 107 -13.30 6.22 18.60
N GLU A 108 -13.87 6.29 19.81
CA GLU A 108 -14.70 5.21 20.39
C GLU A 108 -16.00 4.98 19.62
N LYS A 109 -16.54 6.02 19.00
CA LYS A 109 -17.78 5.95 18.18
C LYS A 109 -17.50 5.63 16.73
N PHE A 110 -16.25 5.72 16.28
CA PHE A 110 -15.91 5.55 14.88
C PHE A 110 -16.18 4.12 14.45
N ARG A 111 -16.92 3.96 13.34
CA ARG A 111 -17.19 2.66 12.75
C ARG A 111 -15.96 2.14 11.99
N TRP A 112 -15.17 1.33 12.65
CA TRP A 112 -14.08 0.59 12.01
C TRP A 112 -14.64 -0.53 11.11
N PRO A 113 -14.03 -0.77 9.93
CA PRO A 113 -14.44 -1.87 9.06
C PRO A 113 -14.29 -3.20 9.79
N GLN A 114 -15.29 -4.07 9.67
CA GLN A 114 -15.23 -5.43 10.17
C GLN A 114 -14.51 -6.35 9.18
N PRO A 115 -13.93 -7.49 9.62
CA PRO A 115 -13.20 -8.39 8.73
C PRO A 115 -14.01 -8.88 7.52
N ASP A 116 -15.30 -9.12 7.66
CA ASP A 116 -16.19 -9.55 6.58
C ASP A 116 -16.49 -8.46 5.55
N GLU A 117 -16.17 -7.20 5.84
CA GLU A 117 -16.29 -6.06 4.93
C GLU A 117 -15.03 -5.81 4.10
N VAL A 118 -13.95 -6.57 4.36
CA VAL A 118 -12.67 -6.42 3.69
C VAL A 118 -12.63 -7.28 2.42
N ASP A 119 -12.21 -6.69 1.30
CA ASP A 119 -11.97 -7.44 0.07
C ASP A 119 -10.58 -8.10 0.10
N TYR A 120 -10.58 -9.42 0.28
CA TYR A 120 -9.40 -10.28 0.29
C TYR A 120 -9.07 -10.91 -1.07
N SER A 121 -9.77 -10.57 -2.16
CA SER A 121 -9.57 -11.17 -3.49
C SER A 121 -8.11 -11.19 -3.96
N ASN A 122 -7.31 -10.18 -3.57
CA ASN A 122 -5.89 -10.13 -3.90
C ASN A 122 -5.08 -11.32 -3.34
N PHE A 123 -5.49 -11.91 -2.21
CA PHE A 123 -4.81 -13.07 -1.63
C PHE A 123 -5.15 -14.38 -2.33
N GLU A 124 -6.36 -14.49 -2.89
CA GLU A 124 -6.81 -15.69 -3.62
C GLU A 124 -6.22 -15.77 -5.04
N LEU A 125 -5.77 -14.62 -5.57
CA LEU A 125 -5.24 -14.48 -6.92
C LEU A 125 -3.70 -14.45 -6.98
N ALA A 126 -3.04 -14.35 -5.83
CA ALA A 126 -1.59 -14.21 -5.71
C ALA A 126 -0.85 -15.54 -5.58
#